data_AF-A0A652NTB9-F1
#
_entry.id   AF-A0A652NTB9-F1
#
_cell.length_a   1.000
_cell.length_b   1.000
_cell.length_c   1.000
_cell.angle_alpha   90.00
_cell.angle_beta   90.00
_cell.angle_gamma   90.00
#
_symmetry.space_group_name_H-M   'P 1'
#
loop_
_entity.id
_entity.type
_entity.pdbx_description
1 polymer ?
#
loop_
_entity_poly.entity_id
_entity_poly.type
_entity_poly.pdbx_seq_one_letter_code
_entity_poly.pdbx_strand_id
1 'polypeptide(L)' 'MAIAFSTNGKSTSGPGGIARHLVVAKDPKAGGGSFELTIWRQDNALPDETALFRIAEQVLPTVRGWVVGVA' A
#
# COMPACT_ATOMS: atom_id res chain seq x y z
N MET A 1 0.09 -15.13 3.70
CA MET A 1 -1.11 -15.97 3.94
C MET A 1 -2.32 -15.11 3.67
N ALA A 2 -3.23 -15.56 2.81
CA ALA A 2 -4.51 -14.90 2.58
C ALA A 2 -5.66 -15.77 3.08
N ILE A 3 -6.70 -15.12 3.61
CA ILE A 3 -7.94 -15.76 4.05
C ILE A 3 -9.08 -15.05 3.31
N ALA A 4 -9.94 -15.82 2.64
CA ALA A 4 -11.14 -15.30 2.01
C ALA A 4 -12.37 -15.88 2.70
N PHE A 5 -13.36 -15.01 2.93
CA PHE A 5 -14.65 -15.36 3.53
C PHE A 5 -15.75 -15.18 2.49
N SER A 6 -16.63 -16.18 2.35
CA SER A 6 -17.81 -16.08 1.48
C SER A 6 -19.10 -16.02 2.29
N THR A 7 -20.12 -15.40 1.71
CA THR A 7 -21.43 -15.16 2.35
C THR A 7 -22.22 -16.44 2.64
N ASN A 8 -21.79 -17.59 2.11
CA ASN A 8 -22.36 -18.92 2.37
C ASN A 8 -21.71 -19.66 3.55
N GLY A 9 -20.90 -18.98 4.37
CA GLY A 9 -20.26 -19.56 5.56
C GLY A 9 -19.04 -20.44 5.27
N LYS A 10 -18.49 -20.38 4.06
CA LYS A 10 -17.24 -21.05 3.72
C LYS A 10 -16.06 -20.07 3.82
N SER A 11 -14.91 -20.60 4.19
CA SER A 11 -13.64 -19.86 4.20
C SER A 11 -12.59 -20.66 3.46
N THR A 12 -11.75 -19.99 2.69
CA THR A 12 -10.58 -20.59 2.03
C THR A 12 -9.31 -19.89 2.49
N SER A 13 -8.21 -20.64 2.53
CA SER A 13 -6.89 -20.10 2.81
C SER A 13 -5.88 -20.53 1.75
N GLY A 14 -4.82 -19.74 1.60
CA GLY A 14 -3.75 -20.03 0.66
C GLY A 14 -2.58 -19.05 0.75
N PRO A 15 -1.59 -19.20 -0.14
CA PRO A 15 -0.56 -18.18 -0.32
C PRO A 15 -1.20 -16.82 -0.62
N GLY A 16 -0.63 -15.76 -0.03
CA GLY A 16 -1.03 -14.41 -0.42
C GLY A 16 -0.43 -14.06 -1.79
N GLY A 17 -1.12 -13.23 -2.56
CA GLY A 17 -0.57 -12.64 -3.77
C GLY A 17 0.67 -11.78 -3.49
N ILE A 18 1.42 -11.47 -4.55
CA ILE A 18 2.61 -10.61 -4.43
C ILE A 18 2.17 -9.20 -4.02
N ALA A 19 2.77 -8.71 -2.93
CA ALA A 19 2.59 -7.34 -2.48
C ALA A 19 3.79 -6.47 -2.89
N ARG A 20 3.53 -5.20 -3.18
CA ARG A 20 4.55 -4.15 -3.34
C ARG A 20 4.42 -3.19 -2.17
N HIS A 21 5.56 -2.83 -1.59
CA HIS A 21 5.65 -1.98 -0.39
C HIS A 21 6.49 -0.74 -0.69
N LEU A 22 6.04 0.42 -0.22
CA LEU A 22 6.77 1.68 -0.28
C LEU A 22 6.70 2.36 1.09
N VAL A 23 7.86 2.66 1.64
CA VAL A 23 7.99 3.41 2.89
C VAL A 23 8.49 4.81 2.56
N VAL A 24 7.76 5.83 2.97
CA VAL A 24 8.04 7.24 2.69
C VAL A 24 8.21 7.99 4.00
N ALA A 25 9.30 8.74 4.14
CA ALA A 25 9.48 9.63 5.28
C ALA A 25 8.37 10.70 5.28
N LYS A 26 7.82 11.00 6.45
CA LYS A 26 6.74 11.99 6.61
C LYS A 26 7.21 13.41 6.32
N ASP A 27 8.49 13.69 6.56
CA ASP A 27 9.13 14.97 6.32
C ASP A 27 10.54 14.78 5.72
N PRO A 28 11.04 15.74 4.93
CA PRO A 28 12.36 15.64 4.30
C PRO A 28 13.53 15.62 5.29
N LYS A 29 13.31 16.06 6.54
CA LYS A 29 14.32 16.09 7.60
C LYS A 29 14.29 14.80 8.44
N ALA A 30 13.50 13.81 8.04
CA ALA A 30 13.38 12.47 8.61
C ALA A 30 13.08 12.42 10.13
N GLY A 31 12.52 13.49 10.70
CA GLY A 31 12.35 13.62 12.16
C GLY A 31 11.02 13.09 12.72
N GLY A 32 10.00 12.91 11.87
CA GLY A 32 8.60 12.79 12.32
C GLY A 32 7.87 11.46 12.03
N GLY A 33 8.58 10.42 11.56
CA GLY A 33 8.00 9.11 11.23
C GLY A 33 7.86 8.84 9.73
N SER A 34 7.13 7.78 9.37
CA SER A 34 6.94 7.35 7.98
C SER A 34 5.50 6.94 7.68
N PHE A 35 5.16 6.97 6.39
CA PHE A 35 3.97 6.32 5.84
C PHE A 35 4.40 5.05 5.10
N GLU A 36 3.65 3.97 5.31
CA GLU A 36 3.81 2.74 4.53
C GLU A 36 2.59 2.56 3.63
N LEU A 37 2.84 2.40 2.33
CA LEU A 37 1.86 1.99 1.35
C LEU A 37 2.14 0.54 0.92
N THR A 38 1.09 -0.27 0.96
CA THR A 38 1.12 -1.66 0.49
C THR A 38 0.01 -1.87 -0.52
N ILE A 39 0.36 -2.39 -1.70
CA ILE A 39 -0.61 -2.80 -2.71
C ILE A 39 -0.47 -4.28 -3.04
N TRP A 40 -1.61 -4.92 -3.25
CA TRP A 40 -1.72 -6.31 -3.70
C TRP A 40 -2.99 -6.44 -4.55
N ARG A 41 -3.08 -7.50 -5.35
CA ARG A 41 -4.26 -7.75 -6.20
C ARG A 41 -5.00 -8.99 -5.75
N GLN A 42 -6.32 -8.89 -5.74
CA GLN A 42 -7.21 -10.00 -5.39
C GLN A 42 -7.14 -11.17 -6.39
N ASP A 43 -6.83 -10.87 -7.66
CA ASP A 43 -6.63 -11.88 -8.71
C ASP A 43 -5.21 -12.50 -8.71
N ASN A 44 -4.39 -12.21 -7.70
CA ASN A 44 -3.00 -12.66 -7.53
C ASN A 44 -2.03 -12.26 -8.65
N ALA A 45 -2.46 -11.45 -9.62
CA ALA A 45 -1.52 -10.92 -10.60
C ALA A 45 -0.57 -9.92 -9.94
N LEU A 46 0.61 -9.77 -10.53
CA LEU A 46 1.58 -8.79 -10.07
C LEU A 46 1.01 -7.37 -10.26
N PRO A 47 0.98 -6.51 -9.23
CA PRO A 47 0.70 -5.10 -9.42
C PRO A 47 1.70 -4.49 -10.41
N ASP A 48 1.23 -3.59 -11.29
CA ASP A 48 2.12 -2.80 -12.17
C ASP A 48 3.22 -2.16 -11.32
N GLU A 49 4.46 -2.31 -11.77
CA GLU A 49 5.66 -1.85 -11.06
C GLU A 49 5.60 -0.36 -10.73
N THR A 50 4.96 0.42 -11.60
CA THR A 50 4.82 1.88 -11.43
C THR A 50 3.54 2.28 -10.70
N ALA A 51 2.58 1.38 -10.53
CA ALA A 51 1.29 1.70 -9.92
C ALA A 51 1.41 2.16 -8.47
N LEU A 52 2.35 1.60 -7.70
CA LEU A 52 2.57 2.01 -6.31
C LEU A 52 2.97 3.48 -6.19
N PHE A 53 3.80 3.99 -7.12
CA PHE A 53 4.19 5.39 -7.14
C PHE A 53 3.05 6.32 -7.53
N ARG A 54 2.27 5.96 -8.57
CA ARG A 54 1.09 6.75 -8.97
C ARG A 54 0.05 6.83 -7.85
N ILE A 55 -0.17 5.72 -7.14
CA ILE A 55 -1.04 5.68 -5.97
C ILE A 55 -0.47 6.56 -4.86
N ALA A 56 0.84 6.49 -4.60
CA ALA A 56 1.49 7.32 -3.58
C ALA A 56 1.34 8.83 -3.89
N GLU A 57 1.55 9.23 -5.14
CA GLU A 57 1.36 10.61 -5.60
C GLU A 57 -0.05 11.13 -5.38
N GLN A 58 -1.07 10.27 -5.52
CA GLN A 58 -2.46 10.65 -5.31
C GLN A 58 -2.89 10.58 -3.84
N VAL A 59 -2.40 9.59 -3.08
CA VAL A 59 -2.86 9.31 -1.71
C VAL A 59 -2.11 10.17 -0.70
N LEU A 60 -0.78 10.25 -0.75
CA LEU A 60 0.02 10.94 0.27
C LEU A 60 -0.41 12.40 0.49
N PRO A 61 -0.71 13.19 -0.56
CA PRO A 61 -1.19 14.57 -0.36
C PRO A 61 -2.49 14.70 0.45
N THR A 62 -3.29 13.63 0.52
CA THR A 62 -4.56 13.61 1.26
C THR A 62 -4.41 13.17 2.70
N VAL A 63 -3.24 12.63 3.09
CA VAL A 63 -3.01 12.07 4.42
C VAL A 63 -2.67 13.19 5.41
N ARG A 64 -3.36 13.20 6.57
CA ARG A 64 -3.09 14.17 7.63
C ARG A 64 -1.64 14.05 8.12
N GLY A 65 -0.93 15.17 8.10
CA GLY A 65 0.47 15.24 8.53
C GLY A 65 1.48 14.96 7.43
N TRP A 66 1.05 14.77 6.18
CA TRP A 66 1.93 14.88 5.02
C TRP A 66 2.44 16.32 4.91
N VAL A 67 3.76 16.49 4.92
CA VAL A 67 4.40 17.77 4.64
C VAL A 67 4.92 17.69 3.22
N VAL A 68 4.37 18.50 2.31
CA VAL A 68 4.87 18.58 0.93
C VAL A 68 6.35 18.92 1.01
N GLY A 69 7.20 18.00 0.55
CA GLY A 69 8.59 18.30 0.29
C GLY A 69 8.62 19.37 -0.79
N VAL A 70 8.88 20.61 -0.40
CA VAL A 70 9.29 21.63 -1.36
C VAL A 70 10.64 21.15 -1.87
N ALA A 71 10.66 20.67 -3.11
CA ALA A 71 11.89 20.37 -3.83
C ALA A 71 12.70 21.65 -4.05
#